data_AF-A0A2E0J8B1-F1
#
_entry.id   AF-A0A2E0J8B1-F1
#
_cell.length_a   1.000
_cell.length_b   1.000
_cell.length_c   1.000
_cell.angle_alpha   90.00
_cell.angle_beta   90.00
_cell.angle_gamma   90.00
#
_symmetry.space_group_name_H-M   'P 1'
#
loop_
_entity.id
_entity.type
_entity.pdbx_description
1 polymer ?
#
loop_
_entity_poly.entity_id
_entity_poly.type
_entity_poly.pdbx_seq_one_letter_code
_entity_poly.pdbx_strand_id
1 'polypeptide(L)'
;MATSSAAPSGRTRSFRRSPVCIWPAKPGRRATRLTKACGHDRGARPIPSLGEATGMTTEPSDRTIILHLLRGAVPERADEISGLWSQYGHAVEVAPSAKGVTMNADAKRIQFDTKTIDFFWLLGFSAWRAIEVYLPALLLATSRGMPLDQALNVDAERGQYEFDYKQRIASAQSLVAAEQTADITWPADIPEPTPDRESLGDNQQKAAFDLVAFALTFALLHEFQHVMFCADKSAPSTLPEEEIACDTYARDFMTSGLAAYAKKHGHDYAEVHQKRAMGTALAAVIIHAMTPTHAHWGNRQYPPIAERLIAMIGGYSLPADSRFWLFTACLLIALMRQENRPLDIIANSNQEMVEILLDRLR
;
A
#
# COMPACT_ATOMS: atom_id res chain seq x y z
N MET A 1 20.81 -63.67 4.40
CA MET A 1 20.82 -62.38 3.68
C MET A 1 20.38 -61.31 4.67
N ALA A 2 21.32 -60.46 5.08
CA ALA A 2 21.08 -59.35 5.98
C ALA A 2 20.65 -58.14 5.15
N THR A 3 19.55 -57.49 5.53
CA THR A 3 19.24 -56.14 5.07
C THR A 3 18.91 -55.26 6.28
N SER A 4 19.86 -54.37 6.51
CA SER A 4 19.86 -53.25 7.44
C SER A 4 18.73 -52.28 7.12
N SER A 5 17.94 -51.91 8.14
CA SER A 5 17.03 -50.77 8.13
C SER A 5 17.61 -49.72 9.06
N ALA A 6 18.21 -48.68 8.47
CA ALA A 6 18.70 -47.51 9.17
C ALA A 6 17.62 -46.41 9.11
N ALA A 7 17.11 -46.01 10.27
CA ALA A 7 16.27 -44.83 10.41
C ALA A 7 17.12 -43.55 10.26
N PRO A 8 16.68 -42.52 9.51
CA PRO A 8 17.36 -41.24 9.51
C PRO A 8 16.91 -40.41 10.71
N SER A 9 17.89 -40.07 11.54
CA SER A 9 17.81 -39.11 12.64
C SER A 9 17.21 -37.77 12.19
N GLY A 10 16.10 -37.38 12.82
CA GLY A 10 15.53 -36.05 12.70
C GLY A 10 16.49 -35.00 13.22
N ARG A 11 17.11 -34.23 12.32
CA ARG A 11 17.75 -32.95 12.67
C ARG A 11 16.65 -31.89 12.71
N THR A 12 16.24 -31.52 13.91
CA THR A 12 15.53 -30.28 14.19
C THR A 12 16.43 -29.09 13.81
N ARG A 13 16.26 -28.55 12.59
CA ARG A 13 16.83 -27.25 12.24
C ARG A 13 16.00 -26.18 12.94
N SER A 14 16.60 -25.50 13.93
CA SER A 14 16.03 -24.28 14.48
C SER A 14 16.11 -23.19 13.40
N PHE A 15 14.99 -22.91 12.75
CA PHE A 15 14.86 -21.74 11.89
C PHE A 15 14.82 -20.48 12.76
N ARG A 16 15.97 -19.85 12.98
CA ARG A 16 16.01 -18.43 13.32
C ARG A 16 15.62 -17.67 12.06
N ARG A 17 14.37 -17.20 11.99
CA ARG A 17 13.91 -16.27 10.97
C ARG A 17 14.56 -14.90 11.23
N SER A 18 15.28 -14.38 10.23
CA SER A 18 15.61 -12.96 10.17
C SER A 18 14.38 -12.22 9.60
N PRO A 19 14.01 -11.05 10.13
CA PRO A 19 12.91 -10.25 9.60
C PRO A 19 13.41 -9.56 8.33
N VAL A 20 12.97 -10.02 7.15
CA VAL A 20 13.37 -9.42 5.87
C VAL A 20 12.20 -9.56 4.87
N CYS A 21 11.29 -8.60 4.89
CA CYS A 21 10.54 -8.13 3.71
C CYS A 21 11.13 -6.75 3.31
N ILE A 22 11.00 -6.33 2.05
CA ILE A 22 11.79 -5.32 1.28
C ILE A 22 12.18 -4.00 1.99
N TRP A 23 12.92 -3.99 3.10
CA TRP A 23 13.25 -2.74 3.80
C TRP A 23 14.71 -2.73 4.26
N PRO A 24 15.58 -1.86 3.70
CA PRO A 24 16.97 -1.85 4.10
C PRO A 24 17.14 -1.10 5.43
N ALA A 25 16.96 -1.79 6.56
CA ALA A 25 17.61 -1.40 7.81
C ALA A 25 18.88 -2.26 7.97
N LYS A 26 20.05 -1.73 7.61
CA LYS A 26 21.33 -2.29 8.08
C LYS A 26 21.61 -1.74 9.48
N PRO A 27 21.76 -2.57 10.55
CA PRO A 27 22.31 -2.10 11.81
C PRO A 27 23.79 -2.50 11.91
N GLY A 28 24.67 -1.50 11.98
CA GLY A 28 26.10 -1.67 12.18
C GLY A 28 26.58 -1.21 13.55
N ARG A 29 26.64 -2.18 14.50
CA ARG A 29 27.56 -2.29 15.65
C ARG A 29 27.38 -1.42 16.93
N ARG A 30 27.20 -2.19 18.02
CA ARG A 30 27.79 -2.15 19.38
C ARG A 30 27.69 -0.88 20.25
N ALA A 31 26.77 -1.00 21.21
CA ALA A 31 26.92 -0.80 22.66
C ALA A 31 28.16 -0.04 23.16
N THR A 32 27.91 1.10 23.81
CA THR A 32 28.64 1.53 25.00
C THR A 32 27.64 2.00 26.05
N ARG A 33 27.69 1.33 27.22
CA ARG A 33 27.11 1.84 28.46
C ARG A 33 27.80 3.15 28.80
N LEU A 34 27.03 4.17 29.19
CA LEU A 34 27.50 5.19 30.12
C LEU A 34 26.41 5.55 31.12
N THR A 35 26.89 5.68 32.34
CA THR A 35 26.22 5.78 33.63
C THR A 35 25.80 7.20 33.99
N LYS A 36 24.71 7.30 34.77
CA LYS A 36 24.34 8.29 35.80
C LYS A 36 25.25 9.52 36.02
N ALA A 37 24.60 10.69 36.08
CA ALA A 37 24.72 11.73 37.15
C ALA A 37 23.43 12.61 37.07
N CYS A 38 22.50 12.60 38.04
CA CYS A 38 22.45 13.27 39.35
C CYS A 38 22.48 14.81 39.32
N GLY A 39 21.38 15.43 39.76
CA GLY A 39 21.18 16.86 40.08
C GLY A 39 19.68 17.14 40.21
N HIS A 40 19.04 16.82 41.35
CA HIS A 40 18.65 17.78 42.39
C HIS A 40 18.15 19.13 41.86
N ASP A 41 16.84 19.37 41.91
CA ASP A 41 16.34 20.48 42.73
C ASP A 41 14.90 20.28 43.23
N ARG A 42 14.64 20.82 44.43
CA ARG A 42 13.41 20.66 45.23
C ARG A 42 12.40 21.77 44.91
N GLY A 43 11.10 21.50 45.07
CA GLY A 43 10.15 22.57 45.39
C GLY A 43 8.67 22.31 45.12
N ALA A 44 7.92 22.10 46.21
CA ALA A 44 6.50 22.43 46.42
C ALA A 44 5.38 21.63 45.69
N ARG A 45 4.66 20.85 46.51
CA ARG A 45 3.26 20.41 46.27
C ARG A 45 2.29 21.47 46.81
N PRO A 46 1.06 21.51 46.26
CA PRO A 46 -0.14 21.49 47.10
C PRO A 46 -1.13 20.36 46.70
N ILE A 47 -1.98 19.97 47.65
CA ILE A 47 -3.04 18.94 47.55
C ILE A 47 -4.43 19.64 47.35
N PRO A 48 -5.56 18.93 47.15
CA PRO A 48 -6.29 18.80 45.89
C PRO A 48 -7.62 19.60 45.85
N SER A 49 -8.09 20.01 44.67
CA SER A 49 -9.49 20.44 44.49
C SER A 49 -10.32 19.34 43.86
N LEU A 50 -11.49 19.12 44.43
CA LEU A 50 -12.50 18.16 44.00
C LEU A 50 -12.95 18.39 42.55
N GLY A 51 -13.14 17.28 41.84
CA GLY A 51 -14.30 17.13 40.97
C GLY A 51 -14.18 17.67 39.56
N GLU A 52 -13.30 17.09 38.76
CA GLU A 52 -13.55 16.99 37.31
C GLU A 52 -13.61 15.52 36.95
N ALA A 53 -14.79 15.08 36.52
CA ALA A 53 -14.97 13.82 35.83
C ALA A 53 -14.21 13.92 34.50
N THR A 54 -12.94 13.55 34.52
CA THR A 54 -12.14 13.27 33.33
C THR A 54 -12.82 12.11 32.63
N GLY A 55 -13.69 12.43 31.67
CA GLY A 55 -14.08 11.47 30.65
C GLY A 55 -12.80 11.01 29.98
N MET A 56 -12.30 9.85 30.37
CA MET A 56 -11.24 9.16 29.64
C MET A 56 -11.83 8.78 28.29
N THR A 57 -11.74 9.66 27.31
CA THR A 57 -11.63 9.25 25.93
C THR A 57 -10.28 8.55 25.82
N THR A 58 -10.25 7.26 26.16
CA THR A 58 -9.07 6.42 25.96
C THR A 58 -8.74 6.46 24.48
N GLU A 59 -7.57 6.98 24.13
CA GLU A 59 -7.11 6.93 22.74
C GLU A 59 -7.16 5.47 22.27
N PRO A 60 -7.77 5.21 21.10
CA PRO A 60 -7.86 3.86 20.58
C PRO A 60 -6.45 3.31 20.35
N SER A 61 -6.21 2.06 20.77
CA SER A 61 -4.92 1.41 20.52
C SER A 61 -4.64 1.30 19.01
N ASP A 62 -3.37 1.21 18.60
CA ASP A 62 -2.97 1.03 17.19
C ASP A 62 -3.68 -0.17 16.54
N ARG A 63 -3.86 -1.23 17.32
CA ARG A 63 -4.62 -2.43 16.94
C ARG A 63 -6.08 -2.11 16.61
N THR A 64 -6.71 -1.26 17.41
CA THR A 64 -8.08 -0.79 17.21
C THR A 64 -8.17 0.07 15.96
N ILE A 65 -7.20 0.96 15.74
CA ILE A 65 -7.15 1.84 14.57
C ILE A 65 -7.05 1.02 13.28
N ILE A 66 -6.11 0.06 13.21
CA ILE A 66 -5.99 -0.82 12.04
C ILE A 66 -7.26 -1.64 11.82
N LEU A 67 -7.82 -2.23 12.88
CA LEU A 67 -9.04 -3.02 12.72
C LEU A 67 -10.21 -2.15 12.23
N HIS A 68 -10.32 -0.90 12.68
CA HIS A 68 -11.32 0.04 12.15
C HIS A 68 -11.08 0.39 10.69
N LEU A 69 -9.83 0.61 10.26
CA LEU A 69 -9.49 0.81 8.86
C LEU A 69 -9.90 -0.39 8.01
N LEU A 70 -9.50 -1.60 8.40
CA LEU A 70 -9.85 -2.84 7.70
C LEU A 70 -11.37 -3.00 7.60
N ARG A 71 -12.10 -2.89 8.72
CA ARG A 71 -13.57 -3.01 8.76
C ARG A 71 -14.27 -1.93 7.94
N GLY A 72 -13.73 -0.71 7.91
CA GLY A 72 -14.29 0.40 7.13
C GLY A 72 -14.07 0.24 5.63
N ALA A 73 -12.95 -0.36 5.24
CA ALA A 73 -12.61 -0.59 3.84
C ALA A 73 -13.30 -1.82 3.23
N VAL A 74 -13.57 -2.88 4.01
CA VAL A 74 -14.32 -4.09 3.57
C VAL A 74 -15.50 -4.39 4.50
N PRO A 75 -16.48 -3.48 4.64
CA PRO A 75 -17.60 -3.62 5.59
C PRO A 75 -18.41 -4.90 5.41
N GLU A 76 -18.49 -5.42 4.19
CA GLU A 76 -19.11 -6.70 3.84
C GLU A 76 -18.47 -7.92 4.50
N ARG A 77 -17.21 -7.79 4.94
CA ARG A 77 -16.42 -8.84 5.60
C ARG A 77 -15.91 -8.39 6.96
N ALA A 78 -16.52 -7.36 7.56
CA ALA A 78 -16.10 -6.81 8.84
C ALA A 78 -16.08 -7.86 9.97
N ASP A 79 -17.05 -8.75 10.00
CA ASP A 79 -17.11 -9.81 11.02
C ASP A 79 -16.05 -10.89 10.78
N GLU A 80 -15.82 -11.25 9.51
CA GLU A 80 -14.78 -12.22 9.14
C GLU A 80 -13.39 -11.71 9.50
N ILE A 81 -13.04 -10.47 9.10
CA ILE A 81 -11.74 -9.90 9.45
C ILE A 81 -11.59 -9.74 10.97
N SER A 82 -12.67 -9.48 11.70
CA SER A 82 -12.61 -9.40 13.17
C SER A 82 -12.39 -10.76 13.82
N GLY A 83 -12.98 -11.82 13.27
CA GLY A 83 -12.73 -13.19 13.68
C GLY A 83 -11.28 -13.59 13.44
N LEU A 84 -10.78 -13.37 12.22
CA LEU A 84 -9.39 -13.62 11.86
C LEU A 84 -8.43 -12.78 12.72
N TRP A 85 -8.72 -11.51 12.95
CA TRP A 85 -7.90 -10.62 13.77
C TRP A 85 -7.87 -11.01 15.25
N SER A 86 -8.94 -11.64 15.74
CA SER A 86 -8.98 -12.23 17.08
C SER A 86 -8.13 -13.49 17.18
N GLN A 87 -8.00 -14.24 16.09
CA GLN A 87 -7.23 -15.48 16.02
C GLN A 87 -5.73 -15.27 15.73
N TYR A 88 -5.39 -14.29 14.90
CA TYR A 88 -4.02 -14.08 14.39
C TYR A 88 -3.46 -12.67 14.70
N GLY A 89 -4.32 -11.64 14.79
CA GLY A 89 -3.94 -10.21 14.86
C GLY A 89 -3.51 -9.73 16.25
N HIS A 90 -2.60 -10.46 16.91
CA HIS A 90 -2.29 -10.25 18.32
C HIS A 90 -1.32 -9.10 18.61
N ALA A 91 -0.44 -8.73 17.68
CA ALA A 91 0.46 -7.58 17.87
C ALA A 91 0.50 -6.68 16.63
N VAL A 92 0.17 -5.42 16.84
CA VAL A 92 0.45 -4.32 15.93
C VAL A 92 1.52 -3.49 16.61
N GLU A 93 2.61 -3.20 15.90
CA GLU A 93 3.70 -2.38 16.42
C GLU A 93 3.94 -1.16 15.52
N VAL A 94 3.81 0.04 16.09
CA VAL A 94 4.28 1.27 15.44
C VAL A 94 5.75 1.46 15.76
N ALA A 95 6.61 1.25 14.77
CA ALA A 95 8.04 1.45 14.89
C ALA A 95 8.40 2.94 14.78
N PRO A 96 9.53 3.37 15.38
CA PRO A 96 10.07 4.70 15.12
C PRO A 96 10.41 4.87 13.64
N SER A 97 10.04 6.01 13.06
CA SER A 97 10.43 6.34 11.69
C SER A 97 11.95 6.45 11.55
N ALA A 98 12.45 5.99 10.41
CA ALA A 98 13.84 6.03 10.01
C ALA A 98 13.92 6.16 8.48
N LYS A 99 15.13 6.24 7.91
CA LYS A 99 15.32 6.22 6.45
C LYS A 99 14.71 4.96 5.83
N GLY A 100 14.12 5.12 4.65
CA GLY A 100 13.28 4.11 4.02
C GLY A 100 11.83 4.24 4.48
N VAL A 101 11.07 3.17 4.32
CA VAL A 101 9.70 3.03 4.79
C VAL A 101 9.59 1.65 5.44
N THR A 102 8.69 1.48 6.40
CA THR A 102 8.49 0.24 7.15
C THR A 102 7.06 -0.25 7.02
N MET A 103 6.88 -1.46 6.47
CA MET A 103 5.63 -2.23 6.51
C MET A 103 5.99 -3.71 6.40
N ASN A 104 6.01 -4.45 7.50
CA ASN A 104 6.37 -5.87 7.46
C ASN A 104 5.63 -6.66 8.55
N ALA A 105 5.54 -7.97 8.36
CA ALA A 105 5.02 -8.88 9.34
C ALA A 105 6.01 -9.99 9.71
N ASP A 106 5.77 -10.58 10.89
CA ASP A 106 6.32 -11.88 11.26
C ASP A 106 5.22 -12.77 11.84
N ALA A 107 5.59 -13.94 12.37
CA ALA A 107 4.64 -14.90 12.92
C ALA A 107 3.76 -14.37 14.08
N LYS A 108 4.04 -13.19 14.62
CA LYS A 108 3.37 -12.64 15.79
C LYS A 108 2.80 -11.25 15.57
N ARG A 109 3.27 -10.50 14.59
CA ARG A 109 2.96 -9.07 14.47
C ARG A 109 2.93 -8.54 13.05
N ILE A 110 2.24 -7.42 12.90
CA ILE A 110 2.40 -6.46 11.81
C ILE A 110 3.10 -5.23 12.39
N GLN A 111 4.15 -4.76 11.72
CA GLN A 111 4.93 -3.59 12.09
C GLN A 111 4.99 -2.58 10.94
N PHE A 112 4.73 -1.32 11.26
CA PHE A 112 4.85 -0.21 10.32
C PHE A 112 5.34 1.05 11.05
N ASP A 113 5.75 2.08 10.32
CA ASP A 113 6.03 3.39 10.89
C ASP A 113 5.05 4.44 10.33
N THR A 114 4.89 5.56 11.02
CA THR A 114 3.96 6.63 10.62
C THR A 114 4.36 7.27 9.29
N LYS A 115 5.66 7.34 8.99
CA LYS A 115 6.18 7.88 7.73
C LYS A 115 5.77 7.02 6.53
N THR A 116 5.61 5.70 6.68
CA THR A 116 5.00 4.85 5.66
C THR A 116 3.57 5.27 5.37
N ILE A 117 2.78 5.62 6.39
CA ILE A 117 1.40 6.08 6.19
C ILE A 117 1.40 7.42 5.44
N ASP A 118 2.29 8.34 5.83
CA ASP A 118 2.47 9.63 5.15
C ASP A 118 2.92 9.45 3.69
N PHE A 119 3.74 8.42 3.41
CA PHE A 119 4.16 8.07 2.07
C PHE A 119 3.01 7.55 1.21
N PHE A 120 2.15 6.67 1.76
CA PHE A 120 0.92 6.23 1.09
C PHE A 120 -0.01 7.41 0.80
N TRP A 121 -0.12 8.35 1.75
CA TRP A 121 -0.91 9.55 1.59
C TRP A 121 -0.39 10.45 0.46
N LEU A 122 0.90 10.82 0.48
CA LEU A 122 1.52 11.63 -0.57
C LEU A 122 1.34 11.00 -1.95
N LEU A 123 1.64 9.71 -2.08
CA LEU A 123 1.48 9.03 -3.37
C LEU A 123 0.03 8.91 -3.79
N GLY A 124 -0.91 8.63 -2.88
CA GLY A 124 -2.33 8.54 -3.24
C GLY A 124 -2.93 9.85 -3.72
N PHE A 125 -2.63 10.96 -3.04
CA PHE A 125 -3.04 12.29 -3.49
C PHE A 125 -2.36 12.69 -4.80
N SER A 126 -1.08 12.34 -4.99
CA SER A 126 -0.37 12.55 -6.25
C SER A 126 -0.97 11.72 -7.38
N ALA A 127 -1.25 10.45 -7.13
CA ALA A 127 -1.80 9.49 -8.08
C ALA A 127 -3.19 9.91 -8.57
N TRP A 128 -4.02 10.52 -7.70
CA TRP A 128 -5.28 11.12 -8.13
C TRP A 128 -5.08 12.21 -9.20
N ARG A 129 -4.03 13.03 -9.08
CA ARG A 129 -3.67 14.06 -10.07
C ARG A 129 -3.13 13.49 -11.38
N ALA A 130 -2.77 12.20 -11.45
CA ALA A 130 -2.41 11.56 -12.71
C ALA A 130 -3.58 11.59 -13.73
N ILE A 131 -4.83 11.68 -13.25
CA ILE A 131 -6.02 11.82 -14.10
C ILE A 131 -5.92 13.11 -14.93
N GLU A 132 -5.62 14.25 -14.31
CA GLU A 132 -5.52 15.54 -14.99
C GLU A 132 -4.41 15.55 -16.04
N VAL A 133 -3.33 14.82 -15.75
CA VAL A 133 -2.15 14.76 -16.62
C VAL A 133 -2.38 13.85 -17.83
N TYR A 134 -3.00 12.68 -17.64
CA TYR A 134 -2.95 11.60 -18.63
C TYR A 134 -4.32 11.20 -19.21
N LEU A 135 -5.43 11.49 -18.52
CA LEU A 135 -6.77 11.10 -18.99
C LEU A 135 -7.13 11.75 -20.34
N PRO A 136 -6.89 13.06 -20.58
CA PRO A 136 -7.24 13.67 -21.87
C PRO A 136 -6.54 12.97 -23.05
N ALA A 137 -5.25 12.68 -22.91
CA ALA A 137 -4.48 11.98 -23.94
C ALA A 137 -4.94 10.52 -24.11
N LEU A 138 -5.26 9.82 -23.01
CA LEU A 138 -5.80 8.47 -23.04
C LEU A 138 -7.12 8.40 -23.83
N LEU A 139 -8.05 9.33 -23.58
CA LEU A 139 -9.33 9.40 -24.28
C LEU A 139 -9.14 9.72 -25.77
N LEU A 140 -8.21 10.62 -26.12
CA LEU A 140 -7.87 10.90 -27.51
C LEU A 140 -7.26 9.69 -28.21
N ALA A 141 -6.31 9.01 -27.57
CA ALA A 141 -5.64 7.81 -28.08
C ALA A 141 -6.66 6.72 -28.42
N THR A 142 -7.51 6.39 -27.46
CA THR A 142 -8.49 5.29 -27.59
C THR A 142 -9.65 5.62 -28.53
N SER A 143 -10.16 6.87 -28.51
CA SER A 143 -11.28 7.25 -29.39
C SER A 143 -10.90 7.45 -30.85
N ARG A 144 -9.64 7.82 -31.14
CA ARG A 144 -9.15 8.07 -32.50
C ARG A 144 -8.24 6.97 -33.06
N GLY A 145 -7.94 5.94 -32.26
CA GLY A 145 -6.97 4.90 -32.63
C GLY A 145 -5.57 5.48 -32.91
N MET A 146 -5.20 6.57 -32.22
CA MET A 146 -3.90 7.21 -32.40
C MET A 146 -2.88 6.72 -31.36
N PRO A 147 -1.58 6.70 -31.69
CA PRO A 147 -0.53 6.41 -30.72
C PRO A 147 -0.62 7.31 -29.49
N LEU A 148 -0.47 6.72 -28.30
CA LEU A 148 -0.58 7.44 -27.03
C LEU A 148 0.50 8.53 -26.89
N ASP A 149 1.73 8.28 -27.33
CA ASP A 149 2.80 9.28 -27.37
C ASP A 149 2.42 10.51 -28.21
N GLN A 150 1.77 10.31 -29.36
CA GLN A 150 1.23 11.38 -30.18
C GLN A 150 0.11 12.13 -29.43
N ALA A 151 -0.81 11.40 -28.78
CA ALA A 151 -1.93 11.99 -28.05
C ALA A 151 -1.46 12.87 -26.87
N LEU A 152 -0.38 12.45 -26.18
CA LEU A 152 0.26 13.23 -25.13
C LEU A 152 0.84 14.56 -25.62
N ASN A 153 1.10 14.73 -26.92
CA ASN A 153 1.65 15.97 -27.46
C ASN A 153 0.58 16.91 -28.05
N VAL A 154 -0.71 16.53 -27.98
CA VAL A 154 -1.81 17.35 -28.49
C VAL A 154 -2.14 18.52 -27.56
N ASP A 155 -2.13 18.27 -26.25
CA ASP A 155 -2.43 19.28 -25.24
C ASP A 155 -1.16 20.03 -24.82
N ALA A 156 -1.10 21.32 -25.18
CA ALA A 156 0.02 22.19 -24.85
C ALA A 156 0.12 22.53 -23.35
N GLU A 157 -1.00 22.48 -22.61
CA GLU A 157 -1.04 22.79 -21.18
C GLU A 157 -0.62 21.60 -20.30
N ARG A 158 -0.71 20.37 -20.83
CA ARG A 158 -0.30 19.13 -20.13
C ARG A 158 1.10 19.22 -19.52
N GLY A 159 2.02 19.96 -20.15
CA GLY A 159 3.39 20.14 -19.66
C GLY A 159 3.45 20.67 -18.22
N GLN A 160 2.57 21.60 -17.85
CA GLN A 160 2.51 22.14 -16.49
C GLN A 160 1.98 21.10 -15.50
N TYR A 161 0.88 20.40 -15.84
CA TYR A 161 0.34 19.33 -15.01
C TYR A 161 1.36 18.21 -14.78
N GLU A 162 2.11 17.80 -15.82
CA GLU A 162 3.16 16.79 -15.69
C GLU A 162 4.33 17.27 -14.83
N PHE A 163 4.69 18.57 -14.91
CA PHE A 163 5.70 19.16 -14.04
C PHE A 163 5.26 19.12 -12.57
N ASP A 164 4.04 19.58 -12.27
CA ASP A 164 3.50 19.59 -10.91
C ASP A 164 3.39 18.16 -10.36
N TYR A 165 2.93 17.21 -11.19
CA TYR A 165 2.87 15.79 -10.82
C TYR A 165 4.26 15.26 -10.45
N LYS A 166 5.29 15.54 -11.25
CA LYS A 166 6.67 15.14 -10.97
C LYS A 166 7.20 15.76 -9.66
N GLN A 167 6.84 17.01 -9.34
CA GLN A 167 7.23 17.63 -8.07
C GLN A 167 6.63 16.90 -6.86
N ARG A 168 5.37 16.50 -6.93
CA ARG A 168 4.72 15.73 -5.85
C ARG A 168 5.36 14.35 -5.66
N ILE A 169 5.67 13.66 -6.76
CA ILE A 169 6.38 12.37 -6.72
C ILE A 169 7.80 12.54 -6.15
N ALA A 170 8.52 13.60 -6.52
CA ALA A 170 9.84 13.90 -5.94
C ALA A 170 9.76 14.18 -4.43
N SER A 171 8.66 14.76 -3.95
CA SER A 171 8.42 14.97 -2.52
C SER A 171 8.23 13.63 -1.79
N ALA A 172 7.46 12.69 -2.37
CA ALA A 172 7.33 11.34 -1.84
C ALA A 172 8.68 10.60 -1.82
N GLN A 173 9.51 10.73 -2.86
CA GLN A 173 10.86 10.16 -2.89
C GLN A 173 11.77 10.78 -1.81
N SER A 174 11.64 12.09 -1.57
CA SER A 174 12.36 12.79 -0.50
C SER A 174 11.96 12.25 0.88
N LEU A 175 10.68 11.91 1.08
CA LEU A 175 10.20 11.29 2.32
C LEU A 175 10.86 9.94 2.61
N VAL A 176 11.07 9.12 1.58
CA VAL A 176 11.78 7.84 1.71
C VAL A 176 13.23 8.07 2.15
N ALA A 177 13.90 9.09 1.62
CA ALA A 177 15.28 9.42 1.96
C ALA A 177 15.45 10.10 3.34
N ALA A 178 14.41 10.78 3.83
CA ALA A 178 14.37 11.48 5.11
C ALA A 178 14.31 10.53 6.32
N GLU A 179 14.65 11.03 7.51
CA GLU A 179 14.48 10.27 8.75
C GLU A 179 13.07 10.40 9.30
N GLN A 180 12.50 11.61 9.21
CA GLN A 180 11.16 11.96 9.67
C GLN A 180 10.38 12.73 8.61
N THR A 181 9.05 12.73 8.69
CA THR A 181 8.18 13.53 7.79
C THR A 181 8.46 15.03 7.92
N ALA A 182 8.80 15.50 9.12
CA ALA A 182 9.16 16.90 9.38
C ALA A 182 10.44 17.36 8.65
N ASP A 183 11.25 16.44 8.12
CA ASP A 183 12.49 16.77 7.41
C ASP A 183 12.26 17.12 5.93
N ILE A 184 11.03 16.97 5.42
CA ILE A 184 10.67 17.34 4.05
C ILE A 184 9.75 18.56 4.02
N THR A 185 9.74 19.26 2.90
CA THR A 185 8.70 20.25 2.61
C THR A 185 7.48 19.54 2.07
N TRP A 186 6.38 19.56 2.83
CA TRP A 186 5.11 19.01 2.36
C TRP A 186 4.55 19.84 1.20
N PRO A 187 4.05 19.23 0.10
CA PRO A 187 3.46 19.97 -1.00
C PRO A 187 2.25 20.79 -0.57
N ALA A 188 2.24 22.09 -0.88
CA ALA A 188 1.22 23.03 -0.39
C ALA A 188 -0.21 22.73 -0.87
N ASP A 189 -0.36 21.96 -1.95
CA ASP A 189 -1.63 21.60 -2.55
C ASP A 189 -2.12 20.19 -2.16
N ILE A 190 -1.34 19.46 -1.35
CA ILE A 190 -1.75 18.18 -0.75
C ILE A 190 -2.10 18.45 0.71
N PRO A 191 -3.32 18.10 1.19
CA PRO A 191 -3.65 18.25 2.59
C PRO A 191 -2.76 17.34 3.45
N GLU A 192 -2.49 17.75 4.69
CA GLU A 192 -1.82 16.89 5.66
C GLU A 192 -2.67 15.65 5.99
N PRO A 193 -2.06 14.51 6.38
CA PRO A 193 -2.80 13.32 6.81
C PRO A 193 -3.78 13.63 7.94
N THR A 194 -5.04 13.22 7.75
CA THR A 194 -6.12 13.41 8.73
C THR A 194 -6.91 12.11 8.87
N PRO A 195 -7.38 11.75 10.09
CA PRO A 195 -8.33 10.65 10.25
C PRO A 195 -9.77 11.04 9.87
N ASP A 196 -10.06 12.34 9.76
CA ASP A 196 -11.40 12.85 9.43
C ASP A 196 -11.53 13.14 7.94
N ARG A 197 -12.19 12.23 7.22
CA ARG A 197 -12.52 12.39 5.81
C ARG A 197 -13.33 13.67 5.55
N GLU A 198 -14.22 14.04 6.45
CA GLU A 198 -15.14 15.16 6.24
C GLU A 198 -14.48 16.51 6.45
N SER A 199 -13.29 16.56 7.07
CA SER A 199 -12.47 17.77 7.18
C SER A 199 -11.79 18.17 5.87
N LEU A 200 -11.82 17.32 4.83
CA LEU A 200 -11.22 17.60 3.53
C LEU A 200 -12.08 18.58 2.71
N GLY A 201 -11.41 19.48 1.99
CA GLY A 201 -12.02 20.68 1.41
C GLY A 201 -12.94 20.42 0.22
N ASP A 202 -12.76 19.32 -0.51
CA ASP A 202 -13.58 18.99 -1.68
C ASP A 202 -13.74 17.47 -1.90
N ASN A 203 -14.60 17.12 -2.86
CA ASN A 203 -14.90 15.72 -3.20
C ASN A 203 -13.72 14.98 -3.86
N GLN A 204 -12.79 15.69 -4.50
CA GLN A 204 -11.61 15.08 -5.11
C GLN A 204 -10.62 14.63 -4.02
N GLN A 205 -10.39 15.48 -3.01
CA GLN A 205 -9.59 15.14 -1.83
C GLN A 205 -10.22 13.96 -1.08
N LYS A 206 -11.55 13.94 -0.91
CA LYS A 206 -12.27 12.82 -0.30
C LYS A 206 -12.17 11.53 -1.12
N ALA A 207 -12.13 11.63 -2.45
CA ALA A 207 -11.90 10.47 -3.32
C ALA A 207 -10.46 9.94 -3.19
N ALA A 208 -9.46 10.82 -3.17
CA ALA A 208 -8.07 10.45 -2.92
C ALA A 208 -7.89 9.81 -1.55
N PHE A 209 -8.52 10.36 -0.51
CA PHE A 209 -8.58 9.78 0.84
C PHE A 209 -9.13 8.34 0.81
N ASP A 210 -10.30 8.13 0.20
CA ASP A 210 -10.91 6.80 0.12
C ASP A 210 -9.97 5.80 -0.58
N LEU A 211 -9.29 6.22 -1.65
CA LEU A 211 -8.31 5.39 -2.36
C LEU A 211 -7.08 5.07 -1.51
N VAL A 212 -6.55 6.04 -0.77
CA VAL A 212 -5.43 5.82 0.18
C VAL A 212 -5.84 4.82 1.26
N ALA A 213 -7.06 4.92 1.81
CA ALA A 213 -7.57 3.99 2.80
C ALA A 213 -7.69 2.56 2.26
N PHE A 214 -8.14 2.38 1.01
CA PHE A 214 -8.12 1.07 0.36
C PHE A 214 -6.70 0.57 0.10
N ALA A 215 -5.78 1.43 -0.36
CA ALA A 215 -4.42 1.02 -0.63
C ALA A 215 -3.69 0.58 0.64
N LEU A 216 -3.88 1.30 1.75
CA LEU A 216 -3.37 0.91 3.07
C LEU A 216 -4.02 -0.40 3.55
N THR A 217 -5.33 -0.57 3.34
CA THR A 217 -6.03 -1.81 3.67
C THR A 217 -5.46 -2.99 2.89
N PHE A 218 -5.18 -2.82 1.59
CA PHE A 218 -4.52 -3.84 0.78
C PHE A 218 -3.17 -4.24 1.37
N ALA A 219 -2.31 -3.25 1.67
CA ALA A 219 -0.98 -3.52 2.24
C ALA A 219 -1.07 -4.24 3.60
N LEU A 220 -2.01 -3.84 4.46
CA LEU A 220 -2.22 -4.50 5.75
C LEU A 220 -2.76 -5.93 5.60
N LEU A 221 -3.65 -6.18 4.64
CA LEU A 221 -4.14 -7.54 4.34
C LEU A 221 -3.03 -8.43 3.77
N HIS A 222 -2.14 -7.88 2.96
CA HIS A 222 -0.94 -8.57 2.47
C HIS A 222 -0.06 -9.01 3.65
N GLU A 223 0.30 -8.08 4.55
CA GLU A 223 1.08 -8.40 5.75
C GLU A 223 0.36 -9.36 6.68
N PHE A 224 -0.96 -9.24 6.80
CA PHE A 224 -1.77 -10.15 7.59
C PHE A 224 -1.74 -11.58 7.06
N GLN A 225 -1.68 -11.77 5.74
CA GLN A 225 -1.54 -13.09 5.14
C GLN A 225 -0.18 -13.72 5.47
N HIS A 226 0.91 -12.95 5.54
CA HIS A 226 2.18 -13.45 6.07
C HIS A 226 2.02 -13.96 7.50
N VAL A 227 1.33 -13.22 8.38
CA VAL A 227 1.06 -13.68 9.76
C VAL A 227 0.33 -15.02 9.75
N MET A 228 -0.73 -15.15 8.94
CA MET A 228 -1.51 -16.39 8.83
C MET A 228 -0.68 -17.57 8.33
N PHE A 229 0.07 -17.40 7.23
CA PHE A 229 0.97 -18.43 6.72
C PHE A 229 2.03 -18.87 7.74
N CYS A 230 2.55 -17.91 8.50
CA CYS A 230 3.54 -18.17 9.53
C CYS A 230 2.96 -18.95 10.71
N ALA A 231 1.77 -18.56 11.19
CA ALA A 231 1.09 -19.20 12.31
C ALA A 231 0.69 -20.65 11.97
N ASP A 232 0.14 -20.86 10.77
CA ASP A 232 -0.39 -22.15 10.33
C ASP A 232 0.67 -23.05 9.68
N LYS A 233 1.90 -22.54 9.48
CA LYS A 233 3.00 -23.23 8.79
C LYS A 233 2.60 -23.69 7.39
N SER A 234 1.83 -22.87 6.70
CA SER A 234 1.19 -23.15 5.41
C SER A 234 1.69 -22.24 4.28
N ALA A 235 2.76 -21.48 4.53
CA ALA A 235 3.42 -20.66 3.51
C ALA A 235 3.81 -21.50 2.27
N PRO A 236 3.74 -20.92 1.06
CA PRO A 236 4.32 -21.50 -0.14
C PRO A 236 5.79 -21.89 0.03
N SER A 237 6.28 -22.73 -0.89
CA SER A 237 7.61 -23.34 -0.77
C SER A 237 8.75 -22.35 -0.98
N THR A 238 8.47 -21.24 -1.69
CA THR A 238 9.42 -20.17 -1.96
C THR A 238 8.85 -18.82 -1.56
N LEU A 239 9.73 -17.88 -1.18
CA LEU A 239 9.33 -16.53 -0.79
C LEU A 239 8.65 -15.77 -1.96
N PRO A 240 9.10 -15.86 -3.22
CA PRO A 240 8.39 -15.21 -4.31
C PRO A 240 6.95 -15.71 -4.51
N GLU A 241 6.71 -17.02 -4.35
CA GLU A 241 5.35 -17.58 -4.41
C GLU A 241 4.49 -17.10 -3.22
N GLU A 242 5.09 -16.94 -2.04
CA GLU A 242 4.42 -16.37 -0.86
C GLU A 242 3.96 -14.94 -1.10
N GLU A 243 4.81 -14.07 -1.65
CA GLU A 243 4.46 -12.67 -1.97
C GLU A 243 3.28 -12.58 -2.95
N ILE A 244 3.29 -13.39 -4.02
CA ILE A 244 2.18 -13.44 -4.99
C ILE A 244 0.90 -13.98 -4.34
N ALA A 245 1.01 -14.97 -3.45
CA ALA A 245 -0.13 -15.49 -2.71
C ALA A 245 -0.71 -14.45 -1.74
N CYS A 246 0.14 -13.65 -1.08
CA CYS A 246 -0.27 -12.53 -0.23
C CYS A 246 -0.96 -11.42 -1.05
N ASP A 247 -0.42 -11.04 -2.20
CA ASP A 247 -1.05 -10.07 -3.11
C ASP A 247 -2.43 -10.57 -3.61
N THR A 248 -2.50 -11.85 -4.00
CA THR A 248 -3.74 -12.49 -4.44
C THR A 248 -4.77 -12.55 -3.33
N TYR A 249 -4.35 -12.95 -2.11
CA TYR A 249 -5.22 -12.96 -0.94
C TYR A 249 -5.79 -11.57 -0.65
N ALA A 250 -4.95 -10.53 -0.58
CA ALA A 250 -5.39 -9.18 -0.26
C ALA A 250 -6.38 -8.65 -1.30
N ARG A 251 -6.10 -8.91 -2.59
CA ARG A 251 -6.98 -8.56 -3.71
C ARG A 251 -8.33 -9.26 -3.57
N ASP A 252 -8.32 -10.58 -3.45
CA ASP A 252 -9.53 -11.39 -3.32
C ASP A 252 -10.29 -11.00 -2.05
N PHE A 253 -9.57 -10.60 -1.00
CA PHE A 253 -10.18 -10.19 0.26
C PHE A 253 -11.05 -8.95 0.09
N MET A 254 -10.50 -7.96 -0.62
CA MET A 254 -11.14 -6.69 -0.94
C MET A 254 -12.29 -6.80 -1.96
N THR A 255 -12.35 -7.86 -2.77
CA THR A 255 -13.35 -7.98 -3.85
C THR A 255 -14.34 -9.13 -3.69
N SER A 256 -14.20 -9.95 -2.66
CA SER A 256 -15.17 -11.00 -2.36
C SER A 256 -16.37 -10.45 -1.57
N GLY A 257 -17.57 -10.98 -1.84
CA GLY A 257 -18.79 -10.59 -1.11
C GLY A 257 -19.46 -9.29 -1.61
N LEU A 258 -18.87 -8.62 -2.61
CA LEU A 258 -19.36 -7.33 -3.10
C LEU A 258 -20.79 -7.39 -3.66
N ALA A 259 -21.21 -8.50 -4.27
CA ALA A 259 -22.57 -8.63 -4.81
C ALA A 259 -23.64 -8.55 -3.71
N ALA A 260 -23.41 -9.21 -2.58
CA ALA A 260 -24.32 -9.16 -1.44
C ALA A 260 -24.34 -7.76 -0.81
N TYR A 261 -23.17 -7.13 -0.69
CA TYR A 261 -23.04 -5.76 -0.21
C TYR A 261 -23.77 -4.76 -1.08
N ALA A 262 -23.49 -4.77 -2.39
CA ALA A 262 -24.11 -3.88 -3.36
C ALA A 262 -25.64 -3.98 -3.31
N LYS A 263 -26.18 -5.21 -3.34
CA LYS A 263 -27.62 -5.45 -3.20
C LYS A 263 -28.19 -4.92 -1.89
N LYS A 264 -27.54 -5.17 -0.75
CA LYS A 264 -28.01 -4.74 0.58
C LYS A 264 -28.07 -3.22 0.71
N HIS A 265 -27.13 -2.52 0.10
CA HIS A 265 -26.98 -1.06 0.20
C HIS A 265 -27.55 -0.29 -0.99
N GLY A 266 -28.18 -0.97 -1.95
CA GLY A 266 -28.80 -0.34 -3.12
C GLY A 266 -27.80 0.24 -4.11
N HIS A 267 -26.59 -0.33 -4.18
CA HIS A 267 -25.55 0.04 -5.14
C HIS A 267 -25.48 -0.94 -6.30
N ASP A 268 -24.92 -0.51 -7.42
CA ASP A 268 -24.54 -1.42 -8.49
C ASP A 268 -23.26 -2.20 -8.12
N TYR A 269 -23.18 -3.47 -8.54
CA TYR A 269 -22.02 -4.32 -8.24
C TYR A 269 -20.74 -3.76 -8.88
N ALA A 270 -20.80 -3.33 -10.14
CA ALA A 270 -19.62 -2.82 -10.84
C ALA A 270 -19.13 -1.51 -10.22
N GLU A 271 -20.03 -0.68 -9.68
CA GLU A 271 -19.66 0.53 -8.93
C GLU A 271 -18.84 0.24 -7.67
N VAL A 272 -19.25 -0.75 -6.87
CA VAL A 272 -18.51 -1.14 -5.67
C VAL A 272 -17.20 -1.83 -6.06
N HIS A 273 -17.25 -2.73 -7.05
CA HIS A 273 -16.09 -3.49 -7.51
C HIS A 273 -15.01 -2.59 -8.10
N GLN A 274 -15.35 -1.62 -8.95
CA GLN A 274 -14.37 -0.69 -9.50
C GLN A 274 -13.72 0.17 -8.42
N LYS A 275 -14.45 0.59 -7.37
CA LYS A 275 -13.89 1.38 -6.27
C LYS A 275 -12.81 0.59 -5.52
N ARG A 276 -13.05 -0.69 -5.23
CA ARG A 276 -12.06 -1.60 -4.61
C ARG A 276 -10.87 -1.85 -5.53
N ALA A 277 -11.13 -2.14 -6.80
CA ALA A 277 -10.08 -2.39 -7.80
C ALA A 277 -9.17 -1.17 -8.00
N MET A 278 -9.73 0.06 -8.01
CA MET A 278 -8.93 1.30 -8.06
C MET A 278 -8.01 1.45 -6.84
N GLY A 279 -8.48 1.11 -5.64
CA GLY A 279 -7.65 1.07 -4.44
C GLY A 279 -6.50 0.06 -4.53
N THR A 280 -6.77 -1.14 -5.07
CA THR A 280 -5.74 -2.14 -5.33
C THR A 280 -4.72 -1.68 -6.37
N ALA A 281 -5.15 -1.04 -7.47
CA ALA A 281 -4.23 -0.48 -8.46
C ALA A 281 -3.35 0.63 -7.87
N LEU A 282 -3.90 1.47 -7.00
CA LEU A 282 -3.10 2.45 -6.27
C LEU A 282 -2.07 1.76 -5.37
N ALA A 283 -2.46 0.73 -4.62
CA ALA A 283 -1.51 -0.05 -3.81
C ALA A 283 -0.37 -0.62 -4.67
N ALA A 284 -0.67 -1.14 -5.86
CA ALA A 284 0.32 -1.70 -6.77
C ALA A 284 1.39 -0.66 -7.17
N VAL A 285 0.95 0.55 -7.53
CA VAL A 285 1.85 1.65 -7.90
C VAL A 285 2.63 2.19 -6.70
N ILE A 286 2.03 2.20 -5.51
CA ILE A 286 2.74 2.55 -4.27
C ILE A 286 3.83 1.52 -3.99
N ILE A 287 3.53 0.22 -4.04
CA ILE A 287 4.52 -0.87 -3.85
C ILE A 287 5.63 -0.75 -4.89
N HIS A 288 5.30 -0.46 -6.15
CA HIS A 288 6.29 -0.19 -7.18
C HIS A 288 7.23 0.97 -6.82
N ALA A 289 6.69 2.11 -6.38
CA ALA A 289 7.45 3.28 -5.99
C ALA A 289 8.30 3.06 -4.72
N MET A 290 7.85 2.18 -3.80
CA MET A 290 8.62 1.77 -2.62
C MET A 290 9.75 0.80 -2.97
N THR A 291 9.59 0.02 -4.04
CA THR A 291 10.55 -1.01 -4.41
C THR A 291 11.77 -0.35 -5.08
N PRO A 292 12.99 -0.56 -4.56
CA PRO A 292 14.20 -0.04 -5.21
C PRO A 292 14.37 -0.60 -6.63
N THR A 293 14.84 0.21 -7.57
CA THR A 293 14.98 -0.18 -8.99
C THR A 293 15.76 -1.48 -9.21
N HIS A 294 16.79 -1.76 -8.40
CA HIS A 294 17.56 -3.00 -8.51
C HIS A 294 16.77 -4.26 -8.11
N ALA A 295 15.68 -4.11 -7.35
CA ALA A 295 14.80 -5.18 -6.93
C ALA A 295 13.59 -5.37 -7.87
N HIS A 296 13.38 -4.47 -8.84
CA HIS A 296 12.29 -4.57 -9.82
C HIS A 296 12.36 -5.86 -10.65
N TRP A 297 13.57 -6.37 -10.91
CA TRP A 297 13.80 -7.62 -11.65
C TRP A 297 13.58 -8.89 -10.83
N GLY A 298 13.19 -8.76 -9.56
CA GLY A 298 13.04 -9.88 -8.65
C GLY A 298 14.38 -10.46 -8.19
N ASN A 299 14.30 -11.37 -7.22
CA ASN A 299 15.43 -12.14 -6.70
C ASN A 299 14.90 -13.38 -5.95
N ARG A 300 15.74 -14.03 -5.14
CA ARG A 300 15.34 -15.22 -4.38
C ARG A 300 14.30 -14.97 -3.29
N GLN A 301 14.08 -13.71 -2.92
CA GLN A 301 13.15 -13.29 -1.89
C GLN A 301 11.87 -12.71 -2.49
N TYR A 302 11.96 -11.95 -3.59
CA TYR A 302 10.81 -11.26 -4.17
C TYR A 302 10.64 -11.59 -5.64
N PRO A 303 9.39 -11.73 -6.13
CA PRO A 303 9.13 -11.84 -7.55
C PRO A 303 9.47 -10.51 -8.25
N PRO A 304 9.63 -10.50 -9.58
CA PRO A 304 9.68 -9.27 -10.36
C PRO A 304 8.47 -8.37 -10.05
N ILE A 305 8.68 -7.06 -9.94
CA ILE A 305 7.62 -6.11 -9.58
C ILE A 305 6.49 -6.12 -10.61
N ALA A 306 6.82 -6.35 -11.89
CA ALA A 306 5.85 -6.49 -12.96
C ALA A 306 4.87 -7.66 -12.73
N GLU A 307 5.36 -8.80 -12.20
CA GLU A 307 4.51 -9.95 -11.87
C GLU A 307 3.53 -9.63 -10.74
N ARG A 308 3.98 -8.87 -9.72
CA ARG A 308 3.10 -8.39 -8.65
C ARG A 308 2.03 -7.45 -9.19
N LEU A 309 2.40 -6.48 -10.02
CA LEU A 309 1.45 -5.55 -10.64
C LEU A 309 0.38 -6.30 -11.44
N ILE A 310 0.77 -7.32 -12.19
CA ILE A 310 -0.17 -8.19 -12.93
C ILE A 310 -1.08 -8.96 -11.97
N ALA A 311 -0.54 -9.55 -10.90
CA ALA A 311 -1.35 -10.25 -9.90
C ALA A 311 -2.36 -9.32 -9.21
N MET A 312 -2.01 -8.06 -8.99
CA MET A 312 -2.87 -7.08 -8.32
C MET A 312 -3.92 -6.46 -9.27
N ILE A 313 -3.54 -6.14 -10.49
CA ILE A 313 -4.35 -5.33 -11.43
C ILE A 313 -5.05 -6.21 -12.49
N GLY A 314 -4.42 -7.30 -12.90
CA GLY A 314 -4.92 -8.14 -13.99
C GLY A 314 -6.15 -8.97 -13.61
N GLY A 315 -6.99 -9.27 -14.60
CA GLY A 315 -8.08 -10.26 -14.47
C GLY A 315 -9.37 -9.76 -13.82
N TYR A 316 -9.51 -8.45 -13.54
CA TYR A 316 -10.78 -7.90 -13.11
C TYR A 316 -11.86 -8.04 -14.19
N SER A 317 -13.00 -8.63 -13.82
CA SER A 317 -14.20 -8.70 -14.68
C SER A 317 -15.06 -7.46 -14.49
N LEU A 318 -14.61 -6.33 -15.03
CA LEU A 318 -15.30 -5.04 -15.01
C LEU A 318 -15.68 -4.61 -16.44
N PRO A 319 -16.76 -3.83 -16.63
CA PRO A 319 -17.10 -3.26 -17.92
C PRO A 319 -15.92 -2.49 -18.55
N ALA A 320 -15.78 -2.53 -19.88
CA ALA A 320 -14.66 -1.91 -20.58
C ALA A 320 -14.60 -0.36 -20.41
N ASP A 321 -15.74 0.26 -20.10
CA ASP A 321 -15.89 1.69 -19.80
C ASP A 321 -15.78 2.02 -18.30
N SER A 322 -15.44 1.05 -17.46
CA SER A 322 -15.27 1.25 -16.02
C SER A 322 -14.21 2.31 -15.72
N ARG A 323 -14.47 3.11 -14.67
CA ARG A 323 -13.53 4.11 -14.14
C ARG A 323 -12.22 3.48 -13.65
N PHE A 324 -12.26 2.19 -13.31
CA PHE A 324 -11.07 1.41 -12.98
C PHE A 324 -10.05 1.44 -14.12
N TRP A 325 -10.45 1.10 -15.35
CA TRP A 325 -9.52 1.05 -16.49
C TRP A 325 -8.93 2.42 -16.81
N LEU A 326 -9.74 3.48 -16.72
CA LEU A 326 -9.29 4.86 -16.91
C LEU A 326 -8.24 5.27 -15.88
N PHE A 327 -8.54 5.07 -14.60
CA PHE A 327 -7.65 5.43 -13.51
C PHE A 327 -6.35 4.63 -13.57
N THR A 328 -6.45 3.31 -13.69
CA THR A 328 -5.31 2.40 -13.78
C THR A 328 -4.42 2.71 -14.98
N ALA A 329 -5.00 3.00 -16.16
CA ALA A 329 -4.22 3.43 -17.32
C ALA A 329 -3.44 4.71 -17.01
N CYS A 330 -4.06 5.72 -16.38
CA CYS A 330 -3.34 6.95 -15.99
C CYS A 330 -2.16 6.66 -15.06
N LEU A 331 -2.32 5.76 -14.08
CA LEU A 331 -1.24 5.37 -13.18
C LEU A 331 -0.10 4.66 -13.90
N LEU A 332 -0.42 3.70 -14.78
CA LEU A 332 0.57 2.95 -15.54
C LEU A 332 1.30 3.83 -16.57
N ILE A 333 0.60 4.76 -17.22
CA ILE A 333 1.22 5.77 -18.08
C ILE A 333 2.19 6.63 -17.28
N ALA A 334 1.79 7.08 -16.09
CA ALA A 334 2.67 7.85 -15.21
C ALA A 334 3.95 7.07 -14.85
N LEU A 335 3.82 5.78 -14.54
CA LEU A 335 4.97 4.90 -14.28
C LEU A 335 5.88 4.77 -15.51
N MET A 336 5.33 4.46 -16.68
CA MET A 336 6.10 4.37 -17.93
C MET A 336 6.86 5.67 -18.22
N ARG A 337 6.23 6.83 -17.99
CA ARG A 337 6.82 8.15 -18.16
C ARG A 337 7.97 8.40 -17.20
N GLN A 338 7.83 8.01 -15.92
CA GLN A 338 8.89 8.13 -14.93
C GLN A 338 10.11 7.27 -15.28
N GLU A 339 9.88 6.11 -15.89
CA GLU A 339 10.93 5.19 -16.32
C GLU A 339 11.48 5.49 -17.73
N ASN A 340 10.98 6.55 -18.38
CA ASN A 340 11.31 6.90 -19.76
C ASN A 340 11.08 5.75 -20.76
N ARG A 341 10.05 4.94 -20.52
CA ARG A 341 9.64 3.87 -21.43
C ARG A 341 8.82 4.42 -22.61
N PRO A 342 8.93 3.82 -23.81
CA PRO A 342 8.19 4.25 -24.98
C PRO A 342 6.68 3.97 -24.85
N LEU A 343 5.87 4.92 -25.35
CA LEU A 343 4.40 4.91 -25.29
C LEU A 343 3.76 4.98 -26.68
N ASP A 344 4.44 4.43 -27.69
CA ASP A 344 3.92 4.14 -29.02
C ASP A 344 2.90 2.99 -28.96
N ILE A 345 1.78 3.21 -28.25
CA ILE A 345 0.72 2.24 -28.00
C ILE A 345 -0.54 2.71 -28.70
N ILE A 346 -1.17 1.81 -29.46
CA ILE A 346 -2.51 1.98 -30.00
C ILE A 346 -3.39 0.94 -29.32
N ALA A 347 -4.49 1.39 -28.72
CA ALA A 347 -5.48 0.53 -28.07
C ALA A 347 -6.88 1.00 -28.45
N ASN A 348 -7.82 0.08 -28.59
CA ASN A 348 -9.22 0.33 -28.94
C ASN A 348 -10.10 0.56 -27.71
N SER A 349 -9.57 0.33 -26.51
CA SER A 349 -10.25 0.57 -25.24
C SER A 349 -9.26 0.87 -24.12
N ASN A 350 -9.75 1.40 -23.01
CA ASN A 350 -8.92 1.65 -21.82
C ASN A 350 -8.48 0.34 -21.16
N GLN A 351 -9.30 -0.71 -21.21
CA GLN A 351 -8.92 -2.03 -20.74
C GLN A 351 -7.73 -2.57 -21.54
N GLU A 352 -7.82 -2.54 -22.87
CA GLU A 352 -6.73 -2.98 -23.75
C GLU A 352 -5.46 -2.14 -23.52
N MET A 353 -5.60 -0.83 -23.29
CA MET A 353 -4.47 0.03 -22.92
C MET A 353 -3.79 -0.45 -21.63
N VAL A 354 -4.55 -0.77 -20.58
CA VAL A 354 -4.01 -1.32 -19.32
C VAL A 354 -3.30 -2.65 -19.54
N GLU A 355 -3.90 -3.56 -20.31
CA GLU A 355 -3.31 -4.86 -20.62
C GLU A 355 -1.96 -4.73 -21.36
N ILE A 356 -1.88 -3.86 -22.37
CA ILE A 356 -0.63 -3.58 -23.10
C ILE A 356 0.42 -2.93 -22.17
N LEU A 357 0.02 -1.98 -21.34
CA LEU A 357 0.93 -1.32 -20.40
C LEU A 357 1.49 -2.30 -19.36
N LEU A 358 0.66 -3.20 -18.82
CA LEU A 358 1.12 -4.26 -17.91
C LEU A 358 2.10 -5.22 -18.59
N ASP A 359 1.84 -5.59 -19.85
CA ASP A 359 2.76 -6.46 -20.60
C ASP A 359 4.11 -5.78 -20.86
N ARG A 360 4.12 -4.48 -21.18
CA ARG A 360 5.34 -3.68 -21.37
C ARG A 360 6.15 -3.45 -20.08
N LEU A 361 5.60 -3.75 -18.90
CA LEU A 361 6.33 -3.65 -17.64
C LEU A 361 7.21 -4.88 -17.36
N ARG A 362 6.89 -6.03 -17.97
CA ARG A 362 7.76 -7.23 -17.96
C ARG A 362 9.07 -6.94 -18.67
#